data_AF-A0A7S3AG82-F1
#
_entry.id   AF-A0A7S3AG82-F1
#
_cell.length_a   1.000
_cell.length_b   1.000
_cell.length_c   1.000
_cell.angle_alpha   90.00
_cell.angle_beta   90.00
_cell.angle_gamma   90.00
#
_symmetry.space_group_name_H-M   'P 1'
#
loop_
_entity.id
_entity.type
_entity.pdbx_description
1 polymer ?
#
loop_
_entity_poly.entity_id
_entity_poly.type
_entity_poly.pdbx_seq_one_letter_code
_entity_poly.pdbx_strand_id
1 'polypeptide(L)'
;VEFKEQPMKTLLGGSAPGAVPVVIGFNHDEMWALIKSIPSWVHGLEAEAALALLFDPLTAERAWKHYSALYPGDTTSAFIKILTDYVFTCSSQALALALPAPSFTYAYNHLDSFGAAIFAKFNLPQCANRVCHMAEVPLVFGNTGPASLNASLSPVERSLSHTFMAAFTNFSRGGDAGWVPFSAPARVGLVINTTAVAMPLGDAAAVCVDIWDKAGYVH
;
A
#
# COMPACT_ATOMS: atom_id res chain seq x y z
N VAL A 1 8.19 -10.03 -24.24
CA VAL A 1 8.68 -8.66 -23.94
C VAL A 1 9.72 -8.83 -22.85
N GLU A 2 10.97 -8.49 -23.11
CA GLU A 2 12.04 -8.54 -22.12
C GLU A 2 12.35 -7.10 -21.70
N PHE A 3 12.29 -6.82 -20.40
CA PHE A 3 12.66 -5.51 -19.87
C PHE A 3 14.18 -5.43 -19.79
N LYS A 4 14.77 -4.39 -20.40
CA LYS A 4 16.23 -4.20 -20.45
C LYS A 4 16.85 -3.82 -19.10
N GLU A 5 16.03 -3.39 -18.16
CA GLU A 5 16.41 -2.99 -16.81
C GLU A 5 15.23 -3.21 -15.85
N GLN A 6 15.51 -3.14 -14.55
CA GLN A 6 14.49 -3.25 -13.51
C GLN A 6 13.48 -2.09 -13.66
N PRO A 7 12.15 -2.35 -13.71
CA PRO A 7 11.16 -1.32 -14.07
C PRO A 7 11.13 -0.08 -13.19
N MET A 8 11.31 -0.21 -11.87
CA MET A 8 11.36 0.96 -10.98
C MET A 8 12.56 1.84 -11.28
N LYS A 9 13.72 1.26 -11.63
CA LYS A 9 14.90 2.02 -12.06
C LYS A 9 14.61 2.84 -13.32
N THR A 10 13.93 2.24 -14.30
CA THR A 10 13.50 2.92 -15.53
C THR A 10 12.60 4.12 -15.24
N LEU A 11 11.56 3.89 -14.45
CA LEU A 11 10.53 4.88 -14.14
C LEU A 11 11.10 6.03 -13.30
N LEU A 12 11.85 5.72 -12.24
CA LEU A 12 12.50 6.72 -11.38
C LEU A 12 13.61 7.48 -12.11
N GLY A 13 14.20 6.89 -13.15
CA GLY A 13 15.14 7.56 -14.05
C GLY A 13 14.49 8.54 -15.05
N GLY A 14 13.17 8.76 -14.95
CA GLY A 14 12.41 9.65 -15.83
C GLY A 14 12.12 9.06 -17.22
N SER A 15 12.38 7.77 -17.41
CA SER A 15 12.15 7.08 -18.68
C SER A 15 10.82 6.33 -18.65
N ALA A 16 9.72 7.03 -18.93
CA ALA A 16 8.40 6.41 -19.07
C ALA A 16 7.74 6.81 -20.41
N PRO A 17 8.33 6.42 -21.56
CA PRO A 17 7.78 6.80 -22.86
C PRO A 17 6.37 6.19 -23.02
N GLY A 18 5.39 7.05 -23.33
CA GLY A 18 3.99 6.61 -23.45
C GLY A 18 3.31 6.31 -22.11
N ALA A 19 3.79 6.88 -21.00
CA ALA A 19 3.08 6.79 -19.73
C ALA A 19 1.62 7.24 -19.90
N VAL A 20 0.73 6.43 -19.35
CA VAL A 20 -0.71 6.70 -19.30
C VAL A 20 -1.06 7.22 -17.91
N PRO A 21 -2.18 7.95 -17.74
CA PRO A 21 -2.70 8.22 -16.41
C PRO A 21 -2.88 6.91 -15.62
N VAL A 22 -2.79 6.97 -14.30
CA VAL A 22 -2.96 5.79 -13.43
C VAL A 22 -3.74 6.09 -12.16
N VAL A 23 -4.46 5.09 -11.65
CA VAL A 23 -4.92 5.05 -10.26
C VAL A 23 -4.07 4.01 -9.53
N ILE A 24 -3.42 4.42 -8.44
CA ILE A 24 -2.53 3.58 -7.64
C ILE A 24 -3.03 3.62 -6.21
N GLY A 25 -3.06 2.49 -5.52
CA GLY A 25 -3.38 2.50 -4.10
C GLY A 25 -2.66 1.42 -3.33
N PHE A 26 -2.80 1.53 -2.02
CA PHE A 26 -2.20 0.63 -1.05
C PHE A 26 -3.12 0.51 0.17
N ASN A 27 -2.99 -0.61 0.85
CA ASN A 27 -3.69 -0.92 2.09
C ASN A 27 -2.81 -0.59 3.30
N HIS A 28 -3.41 -0.43 4.47
CA HIS A 28 -2.66 -0.04 5.67
C HIS A 28 -1.68 -1.13 6.15
N ASP A 29 -2.03 -2.41 6.03
CA ASP A 29 -1.32 -3.55 6.62
C ASP A 29 -0.82 -4.56 5.57
N GLU A 30 -0.43 -4.09 4.37
CA GLU A 30 -0.12 -4.89 3.18
C GLU A 30 0.67 -6.19 3.46
N MET A 31 1.85 -6.06 4.08
CA MET A 31 2.78 -7.18 4.21
C MET A 31 2.32 -8.26 5.18
N TRP A 32 1.30 -8.02 6.02
CA TRP A 32 0.74 -9.06 6.90
C TRP A 32 0.14 -10.22 6.12
N ALA A 33 -0.37 -9.99 4.90
CA ALA A 33 -0.84 -11.07 4.02
C ALA A 33 0.30 -12.00 3.57
N LEU A 34 1.54 -11.48 3.52
CA LEU A 34 2.72 -12.16 2.99
C LEU A 34 3.68 -12.61 4.09
N ILE A 35 3.28 -12.53 5.37
CA ILE A 35 4.14 -12.90 6.50
C ILE A 35 4.67 -14.33 6.41
N LYS A 36 3.89 -15.27 5.84
CA LYS A 36 4.32 -16.67 5.65
C LYS A 36 5.34 -16.84 4.52
N SER A 37 5.45 -15.87 3.62
CA SER A 37 6.45 -15.83 2.55
C SER A 37 7.77 -15.26 3.03
N ILE A 38 7.81 -14.66 4.21
CA ILE A 38 9.04 -14.19 4.84
C ILE A 38 9.81 -15.42 5.33
N PRO A 39 11.10 -15.58 4.95
CA PRO A 39 11.86 -16.76 5.36
C PRO A 39 11.94 -16.92 6.88
N SER A 40 11.79 -18.15 7.37
CA SER A 40 11.83 -18.50 8.81
C SER A 40 13.06 -17.96 9.53
N TRP A 41 14.19 -17.80 8.84
CA TRP A 41 15.42 -17.24 9.41
C TRP A 41 15.28 -15.75 9.76
N VAL A 42 14.44 -14.99 9.06
CA VAL A 42 14.15 -13.59 9.38
C VAL A 42 13.33 -13.47 10.68
N HIS A 43 12.54 -14.50 11.00
CA HIS A 43 11.83 -14.55 12.28
C HIS A 43 12.76 -14.84 13.48
N GLY A 44 14.00 -15.30 13.23
CA GLY A 44 14.99 -15.62 14.26
C GLY A 44 16.26 -14.76 14.22
N LEU A 45 16.56 -14.09 13.11
CA LEU A 45 17.53 -13.00 13.04
C LEU A 45 16.92 -11.75 13.69
N GLU A 46 17.75 -10.98 14.40
CA GLU A 46 17.34 -9.64 14.82
C GLU A 46 16.99 -8.84 13.56
N ALA A 47 15.78 -8.28 13.50
CA ALA A 47 15.28 -7.56 12.32
C ALA A 47 16.26 -6.45 11.86
N GLU A 48 17.05 -5.89 12.77
CA GLU A 48 18.18 -5.00 12.50
C GLU A 48 19.19 -5.58 11.49
N ALA A 49 19.61 -6.84 11.68
CA ALA A 49 20.55 -7.51 10.80
C ALA A 49 19.95 -7.77 9.41
N ALA A 50 18.65 -8.09 9.33
CA ALA A 50 17.96 -8.24 8.05
C ALA A 50 17.92 -6.89 7.30
N LEU A 51 17.66 -5.78 7.99
CA LEU A 51 17.67 -4.45 7.40
C LEU A 51 19.06 -4.05 6.92
N ALA A 52 20.11 -4.35 7.68
CA ALA A 52 21.49 -4.06 7.30
C ALA A 52 21.98 -4.86 6.08
N LEU A 53 21.34 -6.00 5.76
CA LEU A 53 21.59 -6.75 4.53
C LEU A 53 20.86 -6.17 3.32
N LEU A 54 19.69 -5.57 3.52
CA LEU A 54 18.84 -5.06 2.45
C LEU A 54 19.14 -3.60 2.10
N PHE A 55 19.57 -2.80 3.07
CA PHE A 55 19.74 -1.36 2.93
C PHE A 55 21.12 -0.91 3.41
N ASP A 56 21.53 0.28 2.98
CA ASP A 56 22.73 0.91 3.53
C ASP A 56 22.59 1.16 5.05
N PRO A 57 23.69 1.22 5.80
CA PRO A 57 23.64 1.33 7.26
C PRO A 57 22.83 2.52 7.80
N LEU A 58 22.87 3.67 7.12
CA LEU A 58 22.14 4.86 7.56
C LEU A 58 20.64 4.72 7.35
N THR A 59 20.22 4.15 6.22
CA THR A 59 18.80 3.84 5.96
C THR A 59 18.30 2.78 6.94
N ALA A 60 19.05 1.70 7.15
CA ALA A 60 18.70 0.62 8.07
C ALA A 60 18.52 1.15 9.51
N GLU A 61 19.45 1.96 10.01
CA GLU A 61 19.37 2.57 11.34
C GLU A 61 18.15 3.50 11.48
N ARG A 62 17.92 4.38 10.49
CA ARG A 62 16.79 5.33 10.51
C ARG A 62 15.45 4.61 10.47
N ALA A 63 15.30 3.64 9.58
CA ALA A 63 14.11 2.80 9.50
C ALA A 63 13.90 2.10 10.84
N TRP A 64 14.88 1.35 11.33
CA TRP A 64 14.73 0.60 12.57
C TRP A 64 14.37 1.50 13.76
N LYS A 65 15.06 2.63 13.94
CA LYS A 65 14.75 3.60 15.00
C LYS A 65 13.32 4.12 14.92
N HIS A 66 12.82 4.42 13.72
CA HIS A 66 11.45 4.89 13.54
C HIS A 66 10.43 3.81 13.88
N TYR A 67 10.53 2.63 13.27
CA TYR A 67 9.52 1.59 13.39
C TYR A 67 9.56 0.84 14.73
N SER A 68 10.73 0.64 15.33
CA SER A 68 10.82 0.05 16.68
C SER A 68 10.17 0.93 17.75
N ALA A 69 10.18 2.26 17.56
CA ALA A 69 9.47 3.19 18.44
C ALA A 69 7.94 3.12 18.28
N LEU A 70 7.43 2.79 17.08
CA LEU A 70 6.01 2.56 16.83
C LEU A 70 5.51 1.24 17.43
N TYR A 71 6.39 0.25 17.57
CA TYR A 71 6.07 -1.08 18.09
C TYR A 71 7.04 -1.50 19.22
N PRO A 72 6.99 -0.85 20.40
CA PRO A 72 7.93 -1.14 21.49
C PRO A 72 7.87 -2.60 21.93
N GLY A 73 8.99 -3.32 21.77
CA GLY A 73 9.11 -4.74 22.14
C GLY A 73 8.48 -5.73 21.14
N ASP A 74 7.86 -5.25 20.06
CA ASP A 74 7.29 -6.09 19.00
C ASP A 74 8.08 -5.90 17.69
N THR A 75 9.23 -6.58 17.63
CA THR A 75 10.16 -6.53 16.49
C THR A 75 9.53 -7.05 15.20
N THR A 76 8.59 -8.01 15.30
CA THR A 76 7.92 -8.57 14.13
C THR A 76 7.00 -7.52 13.50
N SER A 77 6.16 -6.85 14.29
CA SER A 77 5.29 -5.80 13.76
C SER A 77 6.08 -4.63 13.21
N ALA A 78 7.18 -4.23 13.86
CA ALA A 78 8.09 -3.19 13.34
C ALA A 78 8.65 -3.57 11.96
N PHE A 79 9.18 -4.78 11.82
CA PHE A 79 9.74 -5.26 10.57
C PHE A 79 8.69 -5.43 9.46
N ILE A 80 7.51 -5.95 9.79
CA ILE A 80 6.39 -6.05 8.85
C ILE A 80 5.95 -4.67 8.38
N LYS A 81 5.89 -3.67 9.26
CA LYS A 81 5.54 -2.30 8.87
C LYS A 81 6.59 -1.66 7.96
N ILE A 82 7.88 -1.92 8.21
CA ILE A 82 8.97 -1.53 7.30
C ILE A 82 8.70 -2.07 5.89
N LEU A 83 8.41 -3.37 5.79
CA LEU A 83 8.17 -4.01 4.50
C LEU A 83 6.88 -3.50 3.83
N THR A 84 5.79 -3.30 4.60
CA THR A 84 4.58 -2.65 4.10
C THR A 84 4.90 -1.30 3.46
N ASP A 85 5.68 -0.46 4.15
CA ASP A 85 5.96 0.87 3.63
C ASP A 85 6.93 0.85 2.46
N TYR A 86 8.01 0.08 2.54
CA TYR A 86 8.99 0.01 1.48
C TYR A 86 8.42 -0.60 0.19
N VAL A 87 7.74 -1.74 0.31
CA VAL A 87 7.31 -2.54 -0.84
C VAL A 87 6.02 -2.03 -1.46
N PHE A 88 5.09 -1.48 -0.66
CA PHE A 88 3.76 -1.07 -1.12
C PHE A 88 3.53 0.44 -1.01
N THR A 89 3.53 0.99 0.21
CA THR A 89 3.09 2.38 0.44
C THR A 89 3.95 3.39 -0.31
N CYS A 90 5.26 3.33 -0.09
CA CYS A 90 6.20 4.35 -0.54
C CYS A 90 6.65 4.11 -1.98
N SER A 91 6.82 2.86 -2.40
CA SER A 91 7.05 2.51 -3.81
C SER A 91 5.90 2.99 -4.70
N SER A 92 4.64 2.85 -4.25
CA SER A 92 3.45 3.34 -4.96
C SER A 92 3.44 4.86 -5.09
N GLN A 93 3.77 5.57 -4.02
CA GLN A 93 3.88 7.03 -4.05
C GLN A 93 5.04 7.49 -4.96
N ALA A 94 6.19 6.83 -4.89
CA ALA A 94 7.34 7.13 -5.73
C ALA A 94 7.03 6.90 -7.21
N LEU A 95 6.34 5.80 -7.53
CA LEU A 95 5.83 5.54 -8.87
C LEU A 95 4.88 6.65 -9.34
N ALA A 96 3.91 7.02 -8.51
CA ALA A 96 2.95 8.08 -8.85
C ALA A 96 3.62 9.44 -9.13
N LEU A 97 4.74 9.75 -8.47
CA LEU A 97 5.52 10.96 -8.70
C LEU A 97 6.45 10.88 -9.92
N ALA A 98 6.90 9.69 -10.27
CA ALA A 98 7.84 9.48 -11.38
C ALA A 98 7.17 9.48 -12.75
N LEU A 99 5.86 9.20 -12.81
CA LEU A 99 5.11 9.18 -14.06
C LEU A 99 4.88 10.60 -14.60
N PRO A 100 5.15 10.86 -15.89
CA PRO A 100 4.88 12.16 -16.51
C PRO A 100 3.38 12.39 -16.81
N ALA A 101 2.54 11.37 -16.60
CA ALA A 101 1.09 11.45 -16.75
C ALA A 101 0.40 11.58 -15.38
N PRO A 102 -0.83 12.14 -15.30
CA PRO A 102 -1.56 12.26 -14.05
C PRO A 102 -1.72 10.93 -13.32
N SER A 103 -1.29 10.90 -12.06
CA SER A 103 -1.47 9.74 -11.17
C SER A 103 -2.44 10.12 -10.05
N PHE A 104 -3.34 9.21 -9.67
CA PHE A 104 -4.30 9.42 -8.59
C PHE A 104 -4.06 8.35 -7.52
N THR A 105 -3.69 8.76 -6.31
CA THR A 105 -3.41 7.80 -5.23
C THR A 105 -4.59 7.63 -4.28
N TYR A 106 -4.78 6.44 -3.74
CA TYR A 106 -5.67 6.18 -2.61
C TYR A 106 -4.97 5.37 -1.52
N ALA A 107 -5.40 5.56 -0.27
CA ALA A 107 -4.93 4.81 0.90
C ALA A 107 -6.13 4.15 1.56
N TYR A 108 -6.19 2.82 1.53
CA TYR A 108 -7.28 2.05 2.11
C TYR A 108 -6.94 1.63 3.55
N ASN A 109 -7.80 2.04 4.48
CA ASN A 109 -7.68 1.81 5.91
C ASN A 109 -9.05 1.58 6.55
N HIS A 110 -9.92 0.84 5.86
CA HIS A 110 -11.20 0.37 6.41
C HIS A 110 -11.11 -1.11 6.74
N LEU A 111 -11.54 -1.49 7.93
CA LEU A 111 -11.66 -2.90 8.30
C LEU A 111 -13.04 -3.43 7.87
N ASP A 112 -13.05 -4.18 6.78
CA ASP A 112 -14.26 -4.79 6.24
C ASP A 112 -14.92 -5.74 7.25
N SER A 113 -16.24 -5.61 7.41
CA SER A 113 -17.05 -6.45 8.32
C SER A 113 -17.00 -7.94 7.96
N PHE A 114 -16.72 -8.26 6.70
CA PHE A 114 -16.54 -9.63 6.19
C PHE A 114 -15.05 -10.05 6.12
N GLY A 115 -14.12 -9.16 6.46
CA GLY A 115 -12.66 -9.35 6.37
C GLY A 115 -12.17 -10.63 7.05
N ALA A 116 -12.58 -10.86 8.30
CA ALA A 116 -12.23 -12.07 9.04
C ALA A 116 -12.66 -13.36 8.32
N ALA A 117 -13.87 -13.38 7.76
CA ALA A 117 -14.41 -14.56 7.09
C ALA A 117 -13.73 -14.81 5.73
N ILE A 118 -13.46 -13.76 4.95
CA ILE A 118 -12.78 -13.91 3.65
C ILE A 118 -11.32 -14.32 3.83
N PHE A 119 -10.56 -13.68 4.72
CA PHE A 119 -9.15 -14.04 4.95
C PHE A 119 -8.96 -15.41 5.59
N ALA A 120 -9.90 -15.87 6.42
CA ALA A 120 -9.91 -17.24 6.93
C ALA A 120 -9.97 -18.29 5.80
N LYS A 121 -10.73 -18.04 4.72
CA LYS A 121 -10.78 -18.94 3.55
C LYS A 121 -9.45 -19.07 2.83
N PHE A 122 -8.59 -18.05 2.91
CA PHE A 122 -7.26 -18.04 2.32
C PHE A 122 -6.16 -18.46 3.30
N ASN A 123 -6.51 -18.98 4.49
CA ASN A 123 -5.55 -19.36 5.53
C ASN A 123 -4.66 -18.18 5.95
N LEU A 124 -5.25 -16.98 6.07
CA LEU A 124 -4.60 -15.75 6.52
C LEU A 124 -5.25 -15.22 7.83
N PRO A 125 -5.26 -15.99 8.93
CA PRO A 125 -5.92 -15.59 10.18
C PRO A 125 -5.33 -14.30 10.78
N GLN A 126 -4.06 -13.99 10.50
CA GLN A 126 -3.42 -12.75 10.92
C GLN A 126 -4.05 -11.49 10.30
N CYS A 127 -4.80 -11.63 9.21
CA CYS A 127 -5.49 -10.54 8.52
C CYS A 127 -6.92 -10.31 9.01
N ALA A 128 -7.41 -11.09 9.97
CA ALA A 128 -8.81 -11.01 10.40
C ALA A 128 -9.21 -9.64 10.96
N ASN A 129 -8.26 -8.95 11.60
CA ASN A 129 -8.44 -7.61 12.20
C ASN A 129 -7.45 -6.59 11.61
N ARG A 130 -7.07 -6.76 10.33
CA ARG A 130 -6.08 -5.92 9.65
C ARG A 130 -6.53 -5.59 8.24
N VAL A 131 -6.09 -4.43 7.73
CA VAL A 131 -6.34 -4.03 6.35
C VAL A 131 -5.21 -4.56 5.47
N CYS A 132 -5.15 -5.87 5.34
CA CYS A 132 -4.10 -6.59 4.63
C CYS A 132 -4.13 -6.36 3.11
N HIS A 133 -3.11 -6.85 2.42
CA HIS A 133 -3.11 -6.92 0.96
C HIS A 133 -4.40 -7.55 0.42
N MET A 134 -4.98 -6.92 -0.61
CA MET A 134 -6.26 -7.26 -1.24
C MET A 134 -7.53 -7.00 -0.42
N ALA A 135 -7.45 -6.35 0.75
CA ALA A 135 -8.63 -6.08 1.59
C ALA A 135 -9.70 -5.24 0.86
N GLU A 136 -9.29 -4.26 0.06
CA GLU A 136 -10.17 -3.34 -0.67
C GLU A 136 -10.86 -3.97 -1.88
N VAL A 137 -10.29 -5.06 -2.42
CA VAL A 137 -10.69 -5.66 -3.69
C VAL A 137 -12.19 -5.99 -3.74
N PRO A 138 -12.81 -6.61 -2.73
CA PRO A 138 -14.24 -6.89 -2.77
C PRO A 138 -15.10 -5.62 -2.93
N LEU A 139 -14.71 -4.51 -2.28
CA LEU A 139 -15.40 -3.23 -2.43
C LEU A 139 -15.22 -2.61 -3.81
N VAL A 140 -14.06 -2.79 -4.45
CA VAL A 140 -13.85 -2.37 -5.86
C VAL A 140 -14.86 -3.04 -6.80
N PHE A 141 -15.21 -4.31 -6.51
CA PHE A 141 -16.14 -5.10 -7.32
C PHE A 141 -17.58 -5.16 -6.79
N GLY A 142 -17.94 -4.35 -5.79
CA GLY A 142 -19.31 -4.30 -5.29
C GLY A 142 -19.78 -5.57 -4.58
N ASN A 143 -18.88 -6.34 -3.97
CA ASN A 143 -19.22 -7.62 -3.34
C ASN A 143 -18.43 -7.87 -2.03
N THR A 144 -18.72 -9.00 -1.38
CA THR A 144 -18.09 -9.46 -0.14
C THR A 144 -17.18 -10.67 -0.35
N GLY A 145 -16.74 -10.91 -1.59
CA GLY A 145 -16.00 -12.10 -2.01
C GLY A 145 -16.91 -13.23 -2.51
N PRO A 146 -16.49 -14.51 -2.38
CA PRO A 146 -17.27 -15.65 -2.87
C PRO A 146 -18.66 -15.73 -2.23
N ALA A 147 -19.69 -16.02 -3.02
CA ALA A 147 -21.08 -16.16 -2.55
C ALA A 147 -21.24 -17.15 -1.37
N SER A 148 -20.35 -18.14 -1.27
CA SER A 148 -20.29 -19.09 -0.15
C SER A 148 -19.90 -18.46 1.20
N LEU A 149 -19.58 -17.17 1.27
CA LEU A 149 -19.41 -16.44 2.53
C LEU A 149 -20.75 -16.02 3.14
N ASN A 150 -21.81 -15.93 2.34
CA ASN A 150 -23.13 -15.43 2.77
C ASN A 150 -23.04 -14.10 3.57
N ALA A 151 -22.14 -13.22 3.15
CA ALA A 151 -21.89 -11.92 3.79
C ALA A 151 -22.51 -10.79 2.96
N SER A 152 -22.93 -9.73 3.63
CA SER A 152 -23.51 -8.54 3.01
C SER A 152 -22.65 -7.32 3.33
N LEU A 153 -22.50 -6.40 2.37
CA LEU A 153 -21.87 -5.11 2.64
C LEU A 153 -22.68 -4.35 3.70
N SER A 154 -21.99 -3.79 4.69
CA SER A 154 -22.59 -2.83 5.62
C SER A 154 -23.02 -1.54 4.90
N PRO A 155 -23.85 -0.67 5.50
CA PRO A 155 -24.20 0.61 4.89
C PRO A 155 -22.98 1.48 4.54
N VAL A 156 -21.96 1.45 5.41
CA VAL A 156 -20.69 2.17 5.19
C VAL A 156 -19.95 1.56 4.00
N GLU A 157 -19.76 0.25 3.99
CA GLU A 157 -19.05 -0.46 2.92
C GLU A 157 -19.74 -0.33 1.56
N ARG A 158 -21.09 -0.28 1.51
CA ARG A 158 -21.81 0.04 0.28
C ARG A 158 -21.46 1.43 -0.26
N SER A 159 -21.35 2.42 0.62
CA SER A 159 -20.94 3.79 0.26
C SER A 159 -19.50 3.84 -0.24
N LEU A 160 -18.58 3.16 0.45
CA LEU A 160 -17.18 3.05 0.04
C LEU A 160 -17.03 2.31 -1.29
N SER A 161 -17.77 1.22 -1.47
CA SER A 161 -17.81 0.45 -2.71
C SER A 161 -18.36 1.29 -3.88
N HIS A 162 -19.42 2.07 -3.67
CA HIS A 162 -19.90 3.02 -4.67
C HIS A 162 -18.83 4.07 -5.01
N THR A 163 -18.06 4.53 -4.03
CA THR A 163 -16.94 5.45 -4.27
C THR A 163 -15.89 4.83 -5.18
N PHE A 164 -15.45 3.59 -4.88
CA PHE A 164 -14.49 2.87 -5.73
C PHE A 164 -15.04 2.66 -7.15
N MET A 165 -16.24 2.11 -7.28
CA MET A 165 -16.82 1.83 -8.60
C MET A 165 -16.99 3.10 -9.43
N ALA A 166 -17.41 4.22 -8.81
CA ALA A 166 -17.51 5.50 -9.48
C ALA A 166 -16.13 6.02 -9.93
N ALA A 167 -15.13 5.99 -9.05
CA ALA A 167 -13.77 6.42 -9.35
C ALA A 167 -13.15 5.63 -10.51
N PHE A 168 -13.17 4.30 -10.44
CA PHE A 168 -12.61 3.43 -11.48
C PHE A 168 -13.37 3.57 -12.82
N THR A 169 -14.69 3.74 -12.77
CA THR A 169 -15.50 3.96 -13.99
C THR A 169 -15.21 5.32 -14.63
N ASN A 170 -15.13 6.39 -13.84
CA ASN A 170 -14.81 7.73 -14.32
C ASN A 170 -13.41 7.77 -14.92
N PHE A 171 -12.45 7.18 -14.20
CA PHE A 171 -11.06 7.10 -14.65
C PHE A 171 -10.95 6.33 -15.96
N SER A 172 -11.63 5.19 -16.09
CA SER A 172 -11.62 4.41 -17.33
C SER A 172 -12.22 5.14 -18.53
N ARG A 173 -13.15 6.09 -18.30
CA ARG A 173 -13.80 6.88 -19.37
C ARG A 173 -13.02 8.14 -19.76
N GLY A 174 -12.41 8.81 -18.79
CA GLY A 174 -11.88 10.17 -18.97
C GLY A 174 -10.47 10.40 -18.43
N GLY A 175 -9.84 9.40 -17.80
CA GLY A 175 -8.52 9.54 -17.18
C GLY A 175 -8.53 10.35 -15.87
N ASP A 176 -9.71 10.59 -15.29
CA ASP A 176 -9.89 11.32 -14.03
C ASP A 176 -10.61 10.45 -13.00
N ALA A 177 -9.99 10.25 -11.83
CA ALA A 177 -10.54 9.44 -10.75
C ALA A 177 -11.53 10.21 -9.85
N GLY A 178 -11.62 11.54 -9.99
CA GLY A 178 -12.53 12.40 -9.23
C GLY A 178 -11.91 13.06 -8.00
N TRP A 179 -10.59 13.03 -7.85
CA TRP A 179 -9.84 13.81 -6.87
C TRP A 179 -8.58 14.39 -7.48
N VAL A 180 -7.88 15.26 -6.75
CA VAL A 180 -6.68 15.92 -7.28
C VAL A 180 -5.58 14.91 -7.61
N PRO A 181 -4.86 15.07 -8.74
CA PRO A 181 -3.70 14.25 -9.05
C PRO A 181 -2.63 14.33 -7.95
N PHE A 182 -2.00 13.20 -7.68
CA PHE A 182 -0.93 13.06 -6.71
C PHE A 182 0.30 13.86 -7.17
N SER A 183 0.79 14.74 -6.29
CA SER A 183 1.95 15.57 -6.56
C SER A 183 2.70 15.90 -5.28
N ALA A 184 4.01 16.17 -5.41
CA ALA A 184 4.82 16.72 -4.33
C ALA A 184 4.70 18.26 -4.30
N PRO A 185 4.82 18.91 -3.13
CA PRO A 185 5.05 18.30 -1.82
C PRO A 185 3.77 17.83 -1.11
N ALA A 186 2.58 18.15 -1.65
CA ALA A 186 1.31 18.00 -0.92
C ALA A 186 0.91 16.54 -0.65
N ARG A 187 1.26 15.60 -1.55
CA ARG A 187 0.96 14.17 -1.47
C ARG A 187 -0.47 13.88 -1.03
N VAL A 188 -1.42 14.53 -1.72
CA VAL A 188 -2.86 14.36 -1.49
C VAL A 188 -3.34 13.11 -2.21
N GLY A 189 -4.00 12.21 -1.48
CA GLY A 189 -4.66 11.03 -2.02
C GLY A 189 -6.06 10.88 -1.44
N LEU A 190 -6.84 9.94 -1.99
CA LEU A 190 -8.13 9.57 -1.42
C LEU A 190 -7.89 8.65 -0.21
N VAL A 191 -8.06 9.17 1.01
CA VAL A 191 -7.98 8.39 2.24
C VAL A 191 -9.32 7.74 2.50
N ILE A 192 -9.35 6.41 2.56
CA ILE A 192 -10.55 5.60 2.67
C ILE A 192 -10.52 4.87 4.01
N ASN A 193 -11.36 5.30 4.94
CA ASN A 193 -11.66 4.58 6.18
C ASN A 193 -13.18 4.38 6.25
N THR A 194 -13.88 4.90 7.26
CA THR A 194 -15.36 4.91 7.28
C THR A 194 -15.97 5.91 6.31
N THR A 195 -15.15 6.78 5.74
CA THR A 195 -15.48 7.73 4.67
C THR A 195 -14.32 7.78 3.68
N ALA A 196 -14.55 8.36 2.50
CA ALA A 196 -13.53 8.60 1.49
C ALA A 196 -13.33 10.11 1.31
N VAL A 197 -12.14 10.61 1.65
CA VAL A 197 -11.83 12.04 1.64
C VAL A 197 -10.48 12.28 0.96
N ALA A 198 -10.43 13.22 0.02
CA ALA A 198 -9.17 13.66 -0.57
C ALA A 198 -8.43 14.56 0.43
N MET A 199 -7.30 14.10 0.95
CA MET A 199 -6.50 14.82 1.95
C MET A 199 -5.03 14.41 1.88
N PRO A 200 -4.09 15.19 2.47
CA PRO A 200 -2.70 14.76 2.60
C PRO A 200 -2.61 13.39 3.28
N LEU A 201 -1.73 12.51 2.76
CA LEU A 201 -1.55 11.15 3.29
C LEU A 201 -0.90 11.08 4.69
N GLY A 202 -0.50 12.23 5.27
CA GLY A 202 0.01 12.32 6.64
C GLY A 202 1.28 11.49 6.85
N ASP A 203 1.31 10.69 7.91
CA ASP A 203 2.46 9.86 8.29
C ASP A 203 2.90 8.90 7.19
N ALA A 204 1.94 8.38 6.41
CA ALA A 204 2.23 7.51 5.26
C ALA A 204 2.99 8.23 4.15
N ALA A 205 2.88 9.55 4.03
CA ALA A 205 3.72 10.35 3.13
C ALA A 205 5.03 10.78 3.79
N ALA A 206 5.00 11.15 5.07
CA ALA A 206 6.16 11.64 5.80
C ALA A 206 7.28 10.59 5.85
N VAL A 207 6.95 9.34 6.19
CA VAL A 207 7.96 8.27 6.28
C VAL A 207 8.61 7.96 4.93
N CYS A 208 7.87 8.10 3.82
CA CYS A 208 8.42 7.93 2.49
C CYS A 208 9.46 9.00 2.19
N VAL A 209 9.16 10.27 2.46
CA VAL A 209 10.11 11.38 2.23
C VAL A 209 11.33 11.28 3.14
N ASP A 210 11.11 10.94 4.42
CA ASP A 210 12.16 10.99 5.42
C ASP A 210 13.14 9.82 5.35
N ILE A 211 12.66 8.66 4.91
CA ILE A 211 13.42 7.41 4.91
C ILE A 211 13.54 6.85 3.50
N TRP A 212 12.42 6.44 2.90
CA TRP A 212 12.44 5.52 1.75
C TRP A 212 12.81 6.16 0.42
N ASP A 213 12.40 7.40 0.16
CA ASP A 213 12.75 8.13 -1.06
C ASP A 213 14.26 8.40 -1.15
N LYS A 214 14.94 8.48 0.00
CA LYS A 214 16.41 8.65 0.07
C LYS A 214 17.14 7.34 -0.19
N ALA A 215 16.54 6.22 0.20
CA ALA A 215 17.07 4.88 -0.03
C ALA A 215 16.89 4.43 -1.49
N GLY A 216 15.76 4.80 -2.11
CA GLY A 216 15.36 4.35 -3.44
C GLY A 216 14.68 2.97 -3.44
N TYR A 217 14.07 2.60 -4.57
CA TYR A 217 13.15 1.47 -4.70
C TYR A 217 13.63 0.40 -5.70
N VAL A 218 14.91 0.06 -5.65
CA VAL A 218 15.56 -0.86 -6.60
C VAL A 218 16.13 -2.12 -5.95
N HIS A 219 15.82 -2.35 -4.67
CA HIS A 219 16.27 -3.50 -3.88
C HIS A 219 15.20 -4.59 -3.79
#